data_AF-A0A956GW40-F1
#
_entry.id   AF-A0A956GW40-F1
#
_cell.length_a   1.000
_cell.length_b   1.000
_cell.length_c   1.000
_cell.angle_alpha   90.00
_cell.angle_beta   90.00
_cell.angle_gamma   90.00
#
_symmetry.space_group_name_H-M   'P 1'
#
loop_
_entity.id
_entity.type
_entity.pdbx_description
1 polymer ?
#
loop_
_entity_poly.entity_id
_entity_poly.type
_entity_poly.pdbx_seq_one_letter_code
_entity_poly.pdbx_strand_id
1 'polypeptide(L)'
;MVTGMSDGDTTFGGTFATGDLARGASAGGVGTGGLYAFDVAAGDPAFGWQPGTNDFTPGTAVVRFVNDTGAPIVDPTVRYEVWILNDQPRANDVAFGYSTDGVTFTPVPALTVTSVEAADATPAWTMTPETITLTGVTIPAAGTLALAFSGDDVSGGGNRDEFAIDDIVVSFPGCGDGLLQPGEACDDGNDAAGDGCDAACTVEHGFACAGEPSACASSCGDGVVASDEGCDDGDTADGDGCDAT
;
A
#
# COMPACT_ATOMS: atom_id res chain seq x y z
N MET A 1 14.91 -2.13 -7.53
CA MET A 1 16.31 -2.58 -7.29
C MET A 1 16.22 -3.96 -6.66
N VAL A 2 17.20 -4.81 -6.90
CA VAL A 2 17.29 -6.17 -6.38
C VAL A 2 18.74 -6.45 -6.02
N THR A 3 18.97 -7.02 -4.84
CA THR A 3 20.28 -7.42 -4.33
C THR A 3 20.28 -8.89 -3.90
N GLY A 4 21.47 -9.48 -3.79
CA GLY A 4 21.64 -10.86 -3.35
C GLY A 4 21.50 -11.88 -4.47
N MET A 5 21.71 -11.48 -5.72
CA MET A 5 21.76 -12.39 -6.87
C MET A 5 23.21 -12.74 -7.21
N SER A 6 23.45 -13.96 -7.70
CA SER A 6 24.79 -14.42 -8.06
C SER A 6 25.35 -13.69 -9.29
N ASP A 7 24.48 -13.29 -10.22
CA ASP A 7 24.81 -12.43 -11.35
C ASP A 7 24.98 -10.93 -10.99
N GLY A 8 24.81 -10.59 -9.71
CA GLY A 8 25.11 -9.28 -9.13
C GLY A 8 23.90 -8.40 -8.82
N ASP A 9 24.16 -7.38 -8.00
CA ASP A 9 23.15 -6.42 -7.56
C ASP A 9 22.75 -5.43 -8.67
N THR A 10 21.51 -4.97 -8.62
CA THR A 10 20.94 -4.02 -9.58
C THR A 10 20.73 -2.63 -9.00
N THR A 11 20.59 -1.65 -9.88
CA THR A 11 20.21 -0.28 -9.53
C THR A 11 18.84 0.08 -10.08
N PHE A 12 18.20 1.09 -9.50
CA PHE A 12 16.97 1.64 -10.08
C PHE A 12 17.22 2.24 -11.47
N GLY A 13 16.27 2.03 -12.39
CA GLY A 13 16.33 2.54 -13.76
C GLY A 13 17.23 1.75 -14.71
N GLY A 14 17.81 0.63 -14.26
CA GLY A 14 18.57 -0.28 -15.12
C GLY A 14 17.70 -1.19 -16.00
N THR A 15 18.33 -1.82 -16.99
CA THR A 15 17.73 -2.90 -17.79
C THR A 15 18.64 -4.12 -17.72
N PHE A 16 18.08 -5.26 -17.32
CA PHE A 16 18.81 -6.50 -17.11
C PHE A 16 18.11 -7.61 -17.89
N ALA A 17 18.75 -8.10 -18.95
CA ALA A 17 18.10 -8.94 -19.96
C ALA A 17 18.63 -10.38 -20.00
N THR A 18 19.49 -10.76 -19.06
CA THR A 18 20.13 -12.08 -19.02
C THR A 18 20.28 -12.55 -17.57
N GLY A 19 20.47 -13.86 -17.40
CA GLY A 19 20.89 -14.42 -16.11
C GLY A 19 19.78 -14.47 -15.07
N ASP A 20 20.15 -14.38 -13.81
CA ASP A 20 19.26 -14.42 -12.65
C ASP A 20 18.19 -13.33 -12.69
N LEU A 21 18.43 -12.22 -13.40
CA LEU A 21 17.54 -11.06 -13.45
C LEU A 21 16.51 -11.13 -14.59
N ALA A 22 16.53 -12.18 -15.41
CA ALA A 22 15.72 -12.29 -16.62
C ALA A 22 15.28 -13.74 -16.92
N ARG A 23 14.75 -14.45 -15.91
CA ARG A 23 14.28 -15.84 -16.12
C ARG A 23 12.97 -15.93 -16.92
N GLY A 24 12.19 -14.86 -16.95
CA GLY A 24 10.96 -14.76 -17.73
C GLY A 24 9.73 -15.28 -17.00
N ALA A 25 8.69 -15.61 -17.76
CA ALA A 25 7.42 -16.06 -17.21
C ALA A 25 7.44 -17.56 -16.83
N SER A 26 6.78 -17.92 -15.73
CA SER A 26 6.64 -19.31 -15.26
C SER A 26 5.35 -19.50 -14.47
N ALA A 27 4.85 -20.73 -14.37
CA ALA A 27 3.74 -21.08 -13.48
C ALA A 27 4.21 -21.46 -12.05
N GLY A 28 5.51 -21.38 -11.77
CA GLY A 28 6.15 -21.86 -10.53
C GLY A 28 6.73 -23.28 -10.66
N GLY A 29 7.28 -23.81 -9.56
CA GLY A 29 7.91 -25.14 -9.49
C GLY A 29 9.23 -25.21 -10.26
N VAL A 30 10.00 -24.13 -10.22
CA VAL A 30 11.25 -23.96 -10.97
C VAL A 30 12.44 -24.25 -10.08
N GLY A 31 13.40 -25.03 -10.58
CA GLY A 31 14.61 -25.37 -9.81
C GLY A 31 15.76 -24.38 -9.92
N THR A 32 15.66 -23.37 -10.80
CA THR A 32 16.77 -22.44 -11.09
C THR A 32 16.55 -21.12 -10.38
N GLY A 33 17.55 -20.69 -9.60
CA GLY A 33 17.51 -19.41 -8.88
C GLY A 33 17.33 -18.20 -9.80
N GLY A 34 16.65 -17.15 -9.31
CA GLY A 34 16.51 -15.87 -10.00
C GLY A 34 15.11 -15.29 -9.97
N LEU A 35 14.92 -14.19 -10.68
CA LEU A 35 13.69 -13.41 -10.82
C LEU A 35 12.81 -13.91 -11.95
N TYR A 36 11.53 -14.05 -11.65
CA TYR A 36 10.49 -14.51 -12.56
C TYR A 36 9.30 -13.56 -12.57
N ALA A 37 8.51 -13.65 -13.63
CA ALA A 37 7.11 -13.25 -13.62
C ALA A 37 6.28 -14.53 -13.42
N PHE A 38 5.81 -14.78 -12.21
CA PHE A 38 5.03 -15.98 -11.90
C PHE A 38 3.55 -15.77 -12.21
N ASP A 39 2.93 -16.70 -12.92
CA ASP A 39 1.47 -16.75 -13.11
C ASP A 39 0.85 -17.42 -11.87
N VAL A 40 0.55 -16.63 -10.84
CA VAL A 40 0.15 -17.11 -9.50
C VAL A 40 -1.33 -17.53 -9.45
N ALA A 41 -2.13 -16.95 -10.34
CA ALA A 41 -3.47 -17.39 -10.69
C ALA A 41 -3.65 -17.27 -12.21
N ALA A 42 -4.77 -17.74 -12.77
CA ALA A 42 -4.93 -17.77 -14.22
C ALA A 42 -4.95 -16.36 -14.84
N GLY A 43 -3.85 -15.97 -15.49
CA GLY A 43 -3.71 -14.67 -16.12
C GLY A 43 -3.31 -13.57 -15.13
N ASP A 44 -2.65 -13.95 -14.03
CA ASP A 44 -2.31 -13.09 -12.91
C ASP A 44 -0.78 -13.11 -12.67
N PRO A 45 -0.02 -12.26 -13.39
CA PRO A 45 1.43 -12.28 -13.34
C PRO A 45 1.99 -11.44 -12.18
N ALA A 46 2.54 -12.11 -11.17
CA ALA A 46 3.21 -11.49 -10.03
C ALA A 46 4.74 -11.42 -10.21
N PHE A 47 5.38 -10.41 -9.61
CA PHE A 47 6.84 -10.32 -9.56
C PHE A 47 7.38 -11.24 -8.46
N GLY A 48 8.20 -12.22 -8.81
CA GLY A 48 8.70 -13.17 -7.81
C GLY A 48 10.11 -13.66 -8.06
N TRP A 49 10.54 -14.56 -7.19
CA TRP A 49 11.85 -15.17 -7.25
C TRP A 49 11.79 -16.63 -6.81
N GLN A 50 12.65 -17.43 -7.43
CA GLN A 50 13.05 -18.70 -6.87
C GLN A 50 14.38 -18.51 -6.15
N PRO A 51 14.45 -18.72 -4.83
CA PRO A 51 15.72 -18.69 -4.14
C PRO A 51 16.59 -19.89 -4.54
N GLY A 52 17.86 -19.62 -4.83
CA GLY A 52 18.91 -20.61 -5.08
C GLY A 52 19.97 -20.56 -3.99
N THR A 53 20.97 -21.44 -4.04
CA THR A 53 22.07 -21.42 -3.05
C THR A 53 22.85 -20.09 -3.00
N ASN A 54 22.90 -19.36 -4.12
CA ASN A 54 23.60 -18.08 -4.23
C ASN A 54 22.67 -16.95 -4.71
N ASP A 55 21.37 -17.21 -4.79
CA ASP A 55 20.39 -16.31 -5.38
C ASP A 55 19.27 -16.10 -4.38
N PHE A 56 19.15 -14.88 -3.89
CA PHE A 56 18.11 -14.47 -2.95
C PHE A 56 18.10 -15.25 -1.61
N THR A 57 19.27 -15.69 -1.13
CA THR A 57 19.45 -16.32 0.19
C THR A 57 20.74 -15.84 0.89
N PRO A 58 20.77 -14.63 1.49
CA PRO A 58 19.68 -13.65 1.50
C PRO A 58 19.63 -12.78 0.23
N GLY A 59 18.47 -12.21 -0.05
CA GLY A 59 18.31 -11.17 -1.06
C GLY A 59 17.19 -10.20 -0.73
N THR A 60 17.16 -9.08 -1.46
CA THR A 60 16.15 -8.04 -1.25
C THR A 60 15.68 -7.48 -2.58
N ALA A 61 14.37 -7.42 -2.79
CA ALA A 61 13.74 -6.64 -3.84
C ALA A 61 13.17 -5.34 -3.26
N VAL A 62 13.52 -4.20 -3.86
CA VAL A 62 13.07 -2.87 -3.46
C VAL A 62 12.26 -2.22 -4.57
N VAL A 63 11.01 -1.87 -4.25
CA VAL A 63 10.13 -1.02 -5.07
C VAL A 63 10.19 0.40 -4.52
N ARG A 64 10.21 1.41 -5.40
CA ARG A 64 10.32 2.81 -5.00
C ARG A 64 9.21 3.64 -5.62
N PHE A 65 8.48 4.33 -4.76
CA PHE A 65 7.46 5.32 -5.09
C PHE A 65 8.04 6.72 -4.91
N VAL A 66 7.58 7.66 -5.73
CA VAL A 66 7.92 9.08 -5.62
C VAL A 66 6.62 9.82 -5.34
N ASN A 67 6.62 10.66 -4.31
CA ASN A 67 5.49 11.53 -4.02
C ASN A 67 5.47 12.69 -5.03
N ASP A 68 4.56 12.62 -6.00
CA ASP A 68 4.34 13.64 -7.02
C ASP A 68 3.05 14.45 -6.81
N THR A 69 2.40 14.33 -5.64
CA THR A 69 1.14 15.03 -5.32
C THR A 69 1.30 16.54 -5.16
N GLY A 70 2.54 17.02 -4.96
CA GLY A 70 2.85 18.42 -4.70
C GLY A 70 2.77 18.83 -3.21
N ALA A 71 2.30 17.94 -2.33
CA ALA A 71 2.24 18.16 -0.88
C ALA A 71 2.86 16.99 -0.11
N PRO A 72 3.26 17.15 1.17
CA PRO A 72 3.71 16.04 1.99
C PRO A 72 2.58 15.01 2.20
N ILE A 73 2.90 13.72 2.04
CA ILE A 73 2.03 12.62 2.43
C ILE A 73 2.38 12.23 3.87
N VAL A 74 1.38 12.08 4.73
CA VAL A 74 1.55 11.67 6.14
C VAL A 74 0.86 10.33 6.35
N ASP A 75 1.52 9.45 7.09
CA ASP A 75 1.00 8.15 7.54
C ASP A 75 0.37 7.30 6.40
N PRO A 76 1.10 7.06 5.29
CA PRO A 76 0.57 6.29 4.17
C PRO A 76 0.24 4.86 4.60
N THR A 77 -0.79 4.30 3.99
CA THR A 77 -1.13 2.88 4.11
C THR A 77 -0.58 2.10 2.93
N VAL A 78 0.13 1.03 3.22
CA VAL A 78 0.69 0.10 2.25
C VAL A 78 -0.09 -1.21 2.32
N ARG A 79 -0.51 -1.71 1.16
CA ARG A 79 -1.10 -3.03 0.98
C ARG A 79 -0.36 -3.77 -0.13
N TYR A 80 -0.25 -5.08 0.00
CA TYR A 80 0.33 -5.96 -1.01
C TYR A 80 -0.08 -7.41 -0.74
N GLU A 81 0.14 -8.27 -1.71
CA GLU A 81 -0.06 -9.70 -1.59
C GLU A 81 1.27 -10.44 -1.59
N VAL A 82 1.41 -11.41 -0.69
CA VAL A 82 2.52 -12.38 -0.71
C VAL A 82 1.99 -13.72 -1.16
N TRP A 83 2.51 -14.20 -2.28
CA TRP A 83 2.20 -15.49 -2.86
C TRP A 83 3.34 -16.47 -2.59
N ILE A 84 2.99 -17.69 -2.17
CA ILE A 84 3.95 -18.76 -1.86
C ILE A 84 3.56 -20.01 -2.64
N LEU A 85 4.55 -20.67 -3.24
CA LEU A 85 4.40 -22.03 -3.75
C LEU A 85 5.22 -22.98 -2.86
N ASN A 86 4.57 -23.64 -1.90
CA ASN A 86 5.22 -24.54 -0.95
C ASN A 86 5.52 -25.92 -1.58
N ASP A 87 6.55 -26.00 -2.44
CA ASP A 87 6.90 -27.21 -3.17
C ASP A 87 8.24 -27.85 -2.74
N GLN A 88 8.97 -27.25 -1.79
CA GLN A 88 10.26 -27.73 -1.31
C GLN A 88 10.30 -28.03 0.20
N PRO A 89 11.23 -28.90 0.65
CA PRO A 89 11.34 -29.30 2.05
C PRO A 89 12.22 -28.35 2.89
N ARG A 90 12.08 -27.03 2.71
CA ARG A 90 12.85 -26.00 3.42
C ARG A 90 12.02 -24.76 3.61
N ALA A 91 11.96 -24.25 4.83
CA ALA A 91 11.33 -22.98 5.11
C ALA A 91 12.27 -21.82 4.76
N ASN A 92 11.75 -20.85 4.03
CA ASN A 92 12.34 -19.53 3.83
C ASN A 92 11.27 -18.45 4.04
N ASP A 93 11.70 -17.20 4.16
CA ASP A 93 10.81 -16.09 4.46
C ASP A 93 10.85 -14.96 3.44
N VAL A 94 9.90 -14.04 3.62
CA VAL A 94 9.90 -12.69 3.07
C VAL A 94 9.56 -11.72 4.18
N ALA A 95 10.56 -10.97 4.61
CA ALA A 95 10.44 -9.88 5.56
C ALA A 95 10.20 -8.55 4.84
N PHE A 96 9.25 -7.77 5.36
CA PHE A 96 8.96 -6.43 4.89
C PHE A 96 9.75 -5.37 5.66
N GLY A 97 10.15 -4.32 4.95
CA GLY A 97 10.68 -3.09 5.52
C GLY A 97 10.40 -1.90 4.61
N TYR A 98 10.60 -0.69 5.13
CA TYR A 98 10.40 0.54 4.36
C TYR A 98 11.51 1.55 4.62
N SER A 99 11.64 2.54 3.74
CA SER A 99 12.61 3.62 3.86
C SER A 99 12.09 4.88 3.17
N THR A 100 12.40 6.05 3.73
CA THR A 100 12.13 7.36 3.11
C THR A 100 13.38 8.04 2.54
N ASP A 101 14.58 7.56 2.88
CA ASP A 101 15.87 8.06 2.37
C ASP A 101 16.49 7.13 1.31
N GLY A 102 15.93 5.92 1.14
CA GLY A 102 16.43 4.90 0.21
C GLY A 102 17.75 4.26 0.65
N VAL A 103 18.21 4.51 1.88
CA VAL A 103 19.49 4.03 2.43
C VAL A 103 19.25 3.23 3.71
N THR A 104 18.50 3.78 4.65
CA THR A 104 18.18 3.16 5.93
C THR A 104 16.80 2.53 5.85
N PHE A 105 16.73 1.21 5.97
CA PHE A 105 15.46 0.48 5.97
C PHE A 105 15.03 0.16 7.40
N THR A 106 13.80 0.54 7.73
CA THR A 106 13.12 0.18 8.97
C THR A 106 12.39 -1.15 8.75
N PRO A 107 12.77 -2.23 9.45
CA PRO A 107 12.09 -3.51 9.33
C PRO A 107 10.72 -3.47 10.02
N VAL A 108 9.77 -4.24 9.50
CA VAL A 108 8.45 -4.46 10.11
C VAL A 108 8.26 -5.97 10.35
N PRO A 109 8.81 -6.52 11.45
CA PRO A 109 8.80 -7.97 11.67
C PRO A 109 7.41 -8.60 11.78
N ALA A 110 6.39 -7.79 12.07
CA ALA A 110 5.00 -8.26 12.13
C ALA A 110 4.44 -8.69 10.77
N LEU A 111 5.06 -8.26 9.65
CA LEU A 111 4.66 -8.60 8.29
C LEU A 111 5.66 -9.57 7.62
N THR A 112 6.46 -10.30 8.41
CA THR A 112 7.28 -11.37 7.87
C THR A 112 6.41 -12.59 7.60
N VAL A 113 6.39 -13.02 6.35
CA VAL A 113 5.70 -14.24 5.91
C VAL A 113 6.73 -15.36 5.73
N THR A 114 6.46 -16.55 6.26
CA THR A 114 7.40 -17.69 6.23
C THR A 114 6.70 -18.91 5.65
N SER A 115 7.35 -19.60 4.71
CA SER A 115 6.86 -20.87 4.19
C SER A 115 7.02 -22.00 5.23
N VAL A 116 6.26 -23.08 5.06
CA VAL A 116 6.32 -24.23 5.96
C VAL A 116 7.49 -25.12 5.53
N GLU A 117 8.25 -25.68 6.47
CA GLU A 117 9.41 -26.53 6.13
C GLU A 117 9.05 -27.81 5.35
N ALA A 118 7.84 -28.35 5.54
CA ALA A 118 7.38 -29.52 4.81
C ALA A 118 6.66 -29.09 3.52
N ALA A 119 7.19 -29.54 2.38
CA ALA A 119 6.55 -29.39 1.08
C ALA A 119 5.10 -29.91 1.08
N ASP A 120 4.23 -29.21 0.37
CA ASP A 120 2.86 -29.67 0.17
C ASP A 120 2.84 -30.92 -0.72
N ALA A 121 1.92 -31.84 -0.42
CA ALA A 121 1.73 -33.05 -1.22
C ALA A 121 1.25 -32.73 -2.65
N THR A 122 0.55 -31.60 -2.81
CA THR A 122 0.08 -31.05 -4.09
C THR A 122 0.28 -29.53 -4.06
N PRO A 123 1.49 -29.04 -4.40
CA PRO A 123 1.81 -27.63 -4.32
C PRO A 123 0.89 -26.79 -5.19
N ALA A 124 0.42 -25.67 -4.63
CA ALA A 124 -0.36 -24.66 -5.31
C ALA A 124 -0.01 -23.29 -4.71
N TRP A 125 -0.15 -22.24 -5.52
CA TRP A 125 0.04 -20.88 -5.05
C TRP A 125 -0.99 -20.53 -3.96
N THR A 126 -0.50 -20.08 -2.82
CA THR A 126 -1.31 -19.58 -1.71
C THR A 126 -0.98 -18.11 -1.45
N MET A 127 -2.00 -17.29 -1.24
CA MET A 127 -1.87 -15.84 -1.03
C MET A 127 -2.10 -15.46 0.43
N THR A 128 -1.26 -14.56 0.94
CA THR A 128 -1.46 -13.85 2.20
C THR A 128 -1.49 -12.34 1.93
N PRO A 129 -2.61 -11.64 2.23
CA PRO A 129 -2.69 -10.21 2.04
C PRO A 129 -2.09 -9.50 3.25
N GLU A 130 -1.24 -8.51 3.01
CA GLU A 130 -0.58 -7.74 4.05
C GLU A 130 -0.98 -6.27 3.97
N THR A 131 -1.13 -5.64 5.14
CA THR A 131 -1.50 -4.22 5.23
C THR A 131 -0.83 -3.55 6.42
N ILE A 132 -0.38 -2.32 6.23
CA ILE A 132 0.15 -1.50 7.32
C ILE A 132 -0.02 -0.01 7.05
N THR A 133 -0.44 0.72 8.07
CA THR A 133 -0.33 2.18 8.11
C THR A 133 1.03 2.54 8.71
N LEU A 134 1.83 3.28 7.96
CA LEU A 134 3.16 3.71 8.40
C LEU A 134 3.06 4.94 9.30
N THR A 135 2.56 4.77 10.53
CA THR A 135 2.34 5.88 11.47
C THR A 135 3.63 6.61 11.84
N GLY A 136 3.59 7.94 11.84
CA GLY A 136 4.73 8.82 12.06
C GLY A 136 5.65 8.97 10.84
N VAL A 137 5.25 8.50 9.67
CA VAL A 137 6.04 8.61 8.44
C VAL A 137 5.51 9.77 7.61
N THR A 138 6.41 10.69 7.25
CA THR A 138 6.11 11.78 6.32
C THR A 138 6.96 11.63 5.07
N ILE A 139 6.34 11.65 3.90
CA ILE A 139 7.00 11.66 2.60
C ILE A 139 6.84 13.07 2.03
N PRO A 140 7.90 13.92 2.02
CA PRO A 140 7.83 15.25 1.45
C PRO A 140 7.41 15.24 -0.02
N ALA A 141 6.93 16.36 -0.55
CA ALA A 141 6.74 16.52 -1.99
C ALA A 141 8.07 16.26 -2.73
N ALA A 142 8.00 15.49 -3.82
CA ALA A 142 9.15 14.92 -4.55
C ALA A 142 10.05 13.95 -3.73
N GLY A 143 9.66 13.62 -2.50
CA GLY A 143 10.30 12.60 -1.67
C GLY A 143 9.98 11.19 -2.15
N THR A 144 10.63 10.20 -1.54
CA THR A 144 10.47 8.79 -1.93
C THR A 144 10.01 7.93 -0.78
N LEU A 145 9.19 6.92 -1.08
CA LEU A 145 8.95 5.77 -0.21
C LEU A 145 9.50 4.54 -0.93
N ALA A 146 10.44 3.84 -0.30
CA ALA A 146 10.95 2.57 -0.76
C ALA A 146 10.39 1.45 0.12
N LEU A 147 9.85 0.41 -0.51
CA LEU A 147 9.38 -0.82 0.14
C LEU A 147 10.39 -1.92 -0.18
N ALA A 148 10.85 -2.64 0.84
CA ALA A 148 11.81 -3.73 0.72
C ALA A 148 11.16 -5.06 1.11
N PHE A 149 11.30 -6.04 0.23
CA PHE A 149 10.91 -7.43 0.44
C PHE A 149 12.21 -8.24 0.47
N SER A 150 12.61 -8.71 1.65
CA SER A 150 13.87 -9.42 1.85
C SER A 150 13.62 -10.86 2.23
N GLY A 151 14.26 -11.82 1.56
CA GLY A 151 14.14 -13.23 1.91
C GLY A 151 15.45 -13.82 2.37
N ASP A 152 15.37 -14.78 3.29
CA ASP A 152 16.50 -15.63 3.70
C ASP A 152 16.01 -17.04 4.09
N ASP A 153 16.97 -17.94 4.30
CA ASP A 153 16.74 -19.26 4.87
C ASP A 153 16.23 -19.16 6.32
N VAL A 154 15.18 -19.93 6.64
CA VAL A 154 14.66 -20.04 8.02
C VAL A 154 15.01 -21.38 8.64
N SER A 155 14.58 -22.50 8.04
CA SER A 155 14.85 -23.84 8.58
C SER A 155 14.81 -24.92 7.49
N GLY A 156 15.25 -26.13 7.84
CA GLY A 156 15.26 -27.27 6.92
C GLY A 156 16.47 -27.31 5.98
N GLY A 157 16.33 -28.05 4.88
CA GLY A 157 17.42 -28.31 3.92
C GLY A 157 16.89 -28.72 2.55
N GLY A 158 17.73 -28.65 1.52
CA GLY A 158 17.27 -28.79 0.13
C GLY A 158 16.98 -27.45 -0.53
N ASN A 159 16.11 -27.46 -1.53
CA ASN A 159 15.70 -26.26 -2.28
C ASN A 159 14.71 -25.43 -1.46
N ARG A 160 14.42 -24.20 -1.90
CA ARG A 160 13.54 -23.23 -1.24
C ARG A 160 12.25 -23.10 -2.02
N ASP A 161 11.21 -22.64 -1.35
CA ASP A 161 9.92 -22.33 -1.96
C ASP A 161 9.99 -21.02 -2.75
N GLU A 162 9.23 -20.94 -3.84
CA GLU A 162 9.04 -19.70 -4.59
C GLU A 162 8.18 -18.71 -3.82
N PHE A 163 8.52 -17.43 -3.96
CA PHE A 163 7.70 -16.32 -3.49
C PHE A 163 7.42 -15.35 -4.64
N ALA A 164 6.25 -14.73 -4.60
CA ALA A 164 5.91 -13.60 -5.45
C ALA A 164 5.20 -12.51 -4.65
N ILE A 165 5.37 -11.27 -5.10
CA ILE A 165 4.71 -10.08 -4.57
C ILE A 165 3.83 -9.52 -5.67
N ASP A 166 2.59 -9.23 -5.32
CA ASP A 166 1.64 -8.59 -6.23
C ASP A 166 0.81 -7.51 -5.55
N ASP A 167 0.04 -6.78 -6.36
CA ASP A 167 -0.99 -5.84 -5.93
C ASP A 167 -0.51 -4.84 -4.86
N ILE A 168 0.70 -4.31 -5.08
CA ILE A 168 1.27 -3.29 -4.21
C ILE A 168 0.50 -1.99 -4.39
N VAL A 169 -0.27 -1.62 -3.38
CA VAL A 169 -1.00 -0.36 -3.29
C VAL A 169 -0.42 0.49 -2.17
N VAL A 170 -0.08 1.73 -2.50
CA VAL A 170 0.22 2.77 -1.52
C VAL A 170 -0.92 3.77 -1.58
N SER A 171 -1.81 3.71 -0.60
CA SER A 171 -2.87 4.70 -0.41
C SER A 171 -2.42 5.70 0.65
N PHE A 172 -2.85 6.93 0.48
CA PHE A 172 -2.58 7.99 1.45
C PHE A 172 -3.88 8.58 1.93
N PRO A 173 -3.91 9.02 3.19
CA PRO A 173 -4.91 9.95 3.69
C PRO A 173 -5.15 11.08 2.70
N GLY A 174 -6.39 11.24 2.23
CA GLY A 174 -6.73 12.24 1.25
C GLY A 174 -8.19 12.60 1.32
N CYS A 175 -8.47 13.88 1.16
CA CYS A 175 -9.82 14.39 1.29
C CYS A 175 -10.82 13.69 0.38
N GLY A 176 -11.93 13.24 0.97
CA GLY A 176 -12.99 12.51 0.30
C GLY A 176 -12.80 11.00 0.32
N ASP A 177 -11.94 10.47 1.19
CA ASP A 177 -11.72 9.02 1.35
C ASP A 177 -12.64 8.37 2.42
N GLY A 178 -13.43 9.20 3.12
CA GLY A 178 -14.42 8.82 4.11
C GLY A 178 -13.85 8.60 5.51
N LEU A 179 -12.58 8.92 5.75
CA LEU A 179 -11.91 8.81 7.05
C LEU A 179 -11.51 10.20 7.54
N LEU A 180 -11.75 10.53 8.82
CA LEU A 180 -11.38 11.86 9.33
C LEU A 180 -9.93 11.85 9.83
N GLN A 181 -9.01 12.39 9.04
CA GLN A 181 -7.57 12.22 9.22
C GLN A 181 -6.89 13.49 9.78
N PRO A 182 -5.64 13.38 10.32
CA PRO A 182 -4.93 14.55 10.85
C PRO A 182 -4.69 15.63 9.78
N GLY A 183 -5.38 16.77 9.92
CA GLY A 183 -5.31 17.90 8.99
C GLY A 183 -6.64 18.22 8.32
N GLU A 184 -7.59 17.29 8.39
CA GLU A 184 -8.94 17.43 7.88
C GLU A 184 -9.87 17.97 8.98
N ALA A 185 -10.76 18.89 8.61
CA ALA A 185 -11.83 19.37 9.48
C ALA A 185 -13.12 18.54 9.31
N CYS A 186 -13.25 17.87 8.15
CA CYS A 186 -14.31 16.97 7.75
C CYS A 186 -13.75 16.03 6.67
N ASP A 187 -14.44 14.93 6.39
CA ASP A 187 -14.30 14.09 5.19
C ASP A 187 -15.63 13.35 4.99
N ASP A 188 -16.44 13.78 4.02
CA ASP A 188 -17.77 13.22 3.75
C ASP A 188 -17.76 12.06 2.72
N GLY A 189 -16.58 11.56 2.37
CA GLY A 189 -16.39 10.45 1.46
C GLY A 189 -16.42 10.82 -0.02
N ASN A 190 -16.33 12.11 -0.36
CA ASN A 190 -16.12 12.56 -1.74
C ASN A 190 -15.42 13.93 -1.84
N ASP A 191 -15.15 14.41 -3.06
CA ASP A 191 -14.50 15.69 -3.35
C ASP A 191 -15.43 16.73 -3.98
N ALA A 192 -16.75 16.49 -3.94
CA ALA A 192 -17.72 17.49 -4.34
C ALA A 192 -17.69 18.68 -3.38
N ALA A 193 -18.19 19.81 -3.87
CA ALA A 193 -18.41 20.98 -3.05
C ALA A 193 -19.92 21.24 -3.00
N GLY A 194 -20.37 21.85 -1.92
CA GLY A 194 -21.76 22.17 -1.61
C GLY A 194 -22.49 21.14 -0.76
N ASP A 195 -21.86 20.05 -0.37
CA ASP A 195 -22.38 19.01 0.53
C ASP A 195 -21.82 19.09 1.96
N GLY A 196 -20.98 20.08 2.22
CA GLY A 196 -20.54 20.46 3.57
C GLY A 196 -19.08 20.18 3.87
N CYS A 197 -18.38 19.40 3.04
CA CYS A 197 -16.94 19.24 3.11
C CYS A 197 -16.29 19.54 1.76
N ASP A 198 -15.43 20.55 1.69
CA ASP A 198 -14.81 20.87 0.40
C ASP A 198 -13.69 19.90 0.02
N ALA A 199 -13.23 19.96 -1.23
CA ALA A 199 -12.10 19.16 -1.74
C ALA A 199 -10.75 19.42 -1.02
N ALA A 200 -10.68 20.37 -0.08
CA ALA A 200 -9.54 20.62 0.79
C ALA A 200 -9.78 20.13 2.24
N CYS A 201 -10.87 19.40 2.46
CA CYS A 201 -11.35 18.87 3.73
C CYS A 201 -11.53 19.93 4.80
N THR A 202 -12.01 21.09 4.36
CA THR A 202 -12.51 22.14 5.23
C THR A 202 -14.03 22.12 5.23
N VAL A 203 -14.61 22.31 6.43
CA VAL A 203 -16.05 22.41 6.57
C VAL A 203 -16.51 23.63 5.78
N GLU A 204 -17.44 23.41 4.86
CA GLU A 204 -17.97 24.48 4.02
C GLU A 204 -18.78 25.47 4.86
N HIS A 205 -18.85 26.71 4.37
CA HIS A 205 -19.50 27.78 5.09
C HIS A 205 -21.01 27.53 5.24
N GLY A 206 -21.53 27.58 6.47
CA GLY A 206 -22.94 27.26 6.80
C GLY A 206 -23.18 25.79 7.16
N PHE A 207 -22.14 24.94 7.12
CA PHE A 207 -22.25 23.53 7.49
C PHE A 207 -21.62 23.22 8.84
N ALA A 208 -22.14 22.16 9.47
CA ALA A 208 -21.49 21.49 10.59
C ALA A 208 -21.31 20.00 10.23
N CYS A 209 -20.08 19.53 10.33
CA CYS A 209 -19.71 18.14 10.04
C CYS A 209 -19.32 17.39 11.30
N ALA A 210 -19.78 16.15 11.45
CA ALA A 210 -19.38 15.28 12.56
C ALA A 210 -19.42 13.80 12.17
N GLY A 211 -18.60 12.99 12.86
CA GLY A 211 -18.54 11.54 12.65
C GLY A 211 -17.43 11.12 11.67
N GLU A 212 -17.41 9.83 11.36
CA GLU A 212 -16.53 9.21 10.38
C GLU A 212 -17.31 8.09 9.64
N PRO A 213 -17.59 8.23 8.33
CA PRO A 213 -17.41 9.43 7.52
C PRO A 213 -18.13 10.65 8.12
N SER A 214 -17.65 11.86 7.82
CA SER A 214 -18.29 13.09 8.27
C SER A 214 -19.67 13.21 7.66
N ALA A 215 -20.69 13.25 8.51
CA ALA A 215 -22.03 13.66 8.10
C ALA A 215 -22.12 15.17 8.27
N CYS A 216 -22.26 15.88 7.15
CA CYS A 216 -22.41 17.33 7.12
C CYS A 216 -23.88 17.71 6.94
N ALA A 217 -24.32 18.73 7.68
CA ALA A 217 -25.65 19.31 7.57
C ALA A 217 -25.56 20.82 7.70
N SER A 218 -26.42 21.52 6.95
CA SER A 218 -26.56 22.97 7.09
C SER A 218 -27.14 23.33 8.47
N SER A 219 -26.78 24.51 8.96
CA SER A 219 -27.22 25.01 10.26
C SER A 219 -28.26 26.13 10.08
N CYS A 220 -29.54 25.77 10.01
CA CYS A 220 -30.61 26.76 9.89
C CYS A 220 -30.62 27.76 11.07
N GLY A 221 -30.74 29.04 10.73
CA GLY A 221 -30.84 30.17 11.65
C GLY A 221 -29.49 30.65 12.18
N ASP A 222 -28.39 30.36 11.49
CA ASP A 222 -27.04 30.76 11.91
C ASP A 222 -26.59 32.11 11.30
N GLY A 223 -27.43 32.72 10.45
CA GLY A 223 -27.17 33.97 9.76
C GLY A 223 -26.41 33.80 8.44
N VAL A 224 -26.22 32.56 7.98
CA VAL A 224 -25.46 32.18 6.79
C VAL A 224 -26.31 31.30 5.89
N VAL A 225 -26.52 31.71 4.63
CA VAL A 225 -27.17 30.85 3.65
C VAL A 225 -26.15 29.81 3.14
N ALA A 226 -26.30 28.57 3.57
CA ALA A 226 -25.55 27.43 3.05
C ALA A 226 -25.93 27.10 1.58
N SER A 227 -25.19 26.19 0.94
CA SER A 227 -25.40 25.92 -0.49
C SER A 227 -26.69 25.13 -0.79
N ASP A 228 -27.17 24.37 0.19
CA ASP A 228 -28.43 23.63 0.21
C ASP A 228 -29.58 24.41 0.87
N GLU A 229 -29.33 25.64 1.33
CA GLU A 229 -30.34 26.52 1.92
C GLU A 229 -30.88 27.54 0.91
N GLY A 230 -32.19 27.73 0.92
CA GLY A 230 -32.86 28.75 0.10
C GLY A 230 -32.78 30.16 0.69
N CYS A 231 -32.71 30.26 2.02
CA CYS A 231 -32.61 31.50 2.78
C CYS A 231 -32.23 31.22 4.24
N ASP A 232 -31.73 32.23 4.94
CA ASP A 232 -31.46 32.23 6.39
C ASP A 232 -31.65 33.67 6.91
N ASP A 233 -32.46 33.85 7.96
CA ASP A 233 -32.73 35.15 8.58
C ASP A 233 -32.14 35.30 10.00
N GLY A 234 -31.26 34.38 10.40
CA GLY A 234 -30.47 34.45 11.62
C GLY A 234 -31.16 33.93 12.87
N ASP A 235 -32.32 33.29 12.75
CA ASP A 235 -32.90 32.45 13.80
C ASP A 235 -33.79 31.32 13.22
N THR A 236 -34.52 30.62 14.10
CA THR A 236 -35.36 29.46 13.74
C THR A 236 -36.86 29.76 13.99
N ALA A 237 -37.25 31.04 13.92
CA ALA A 237 -38.64 31.46 14.08
C ALA A 237 -39.39 31.39 12.74
N ASP A 238 -40.63 30.92 12.77
CA ASP A 238 -41.45 30.87 11.56
C ASP A 238 -42.08 32.24 11.26
N GLY A 239 -41.94 32.67 10.00
CA GLY A 239 -42.78 33.73 9.42
C GLY A 239 -42.29 35.16 9.67
N ASP A 240 -41.06 35.35 10.11
CA ASP A 240 -40.35 36.63 10.21
C ASP A 240 -39.25 36.83 9.13
N GLY A 241 -39.02 35.84 8.29
CA GLY A 241 -38.24 36.00 7.06
C GLY A 241 -38.09 34.69 6.31
N CYS A 242 -37.52 33.69 6.98
CA CYS A 242 -37.35 32.31 6.56
C CYS A 242 -38.26 31.39 7.38
N ASP A 243 -38.43 30.15 6.89
CA ASP A 243 -39.07 29.08 7.66
C ASP A 243 -37.98 28.42 8.52
N ALA A 244 -38.33 27.80 9.64
CA ALA A 244 -37.41 27.05 10.48
C ALA A 244 -36.91 25.73 9.85
N THR A 245 -37.28 25.45 8.58
CA THR A 245 -36.90 24.26 7.79
C THR A 245 -36.60 24.55 6.33
#